data_AF-A0A820HAF3-F1
#
_entry.id   AF-A0A820HAF3-F1
#
_cell.length_a   1.000
_cell.length_b   1.000
_cell.length_c   1.000
_cell.angle_alpha   90.00
_cell.angle_beta   90.00
_cell.angle_gamma   90.00
#
_symmetry.space_group_name_H-M   'P 1'
#
loop_
_entity.id
_entity.type
_entity.pdbx_description
1 polymer ?
#
loop_
_entity_poly.entity_id
_entity_poly.type
_entity_poly.pdbx_seq_one_letter_code
_entity_poly.pdbx_strand_id
1 'polypeptide(L)'
;MRVFLCLLICIIAFSYATKSDSLAKFNITIKAPENTTALRQLPYKSVHVKYSLPNSDIEWAIVGIKPFFGPSNRAIEKLTVYSCQVTTNSYQRDTVWYDDQSNCKGDKSILVYQWAFYSSLSTFQITDDAGFQLDKSKFILLTITYFEEQQSFNVQSGVILYISVVT
;
A
#
# COMPACT_ATOMS: atom_id res chain seq x y z
N MET A 1 -40.61 -33.08 24.16
CA MET A 1 -39.99 -31.83 24.66
C MET A 1 -38.63 -31.45 24.01
N ARG A 2 -38.13 -32.17 22.98
CA ARG A 2 -36.81 -31.86 22.36
C ARG A 2 -36.86 -30.92 21.13
N VAL A 3 -38.05 -30.62 20.60
CA VAL A 3 -38.21 -29.82 19.36
C VAL A 3 -38.20 -28.30 19.63
N PHE A 4 -38.59 -27.86 20.83
CA PHE A 4 -38.63 -26.43 21.18
C PHE A 4 -37.25 -25.82 21.49
N LEU A 5 -36.23 -26.64 21.77
CA LEU A 5 -34.92 -26.12 22.15
C LEU A 5 -34.11 -25.59 20.95
N CYS A 6 -34.30 -26.12 19.74
CA CYS A 6 -33.59 -25.63 18.55
C CYS A 6 -34.07 -24.24 18.08
N LEU A 7 -35.37 -23.94 18.23
CA LEU A 7 -35.95 -22.67 17.79
C LEU A 7 -35.43 -21.46 18.59
N LEU A 8 -35.09 -21.65 19.87
CA LEU A 8 -34.55 -20.59 20.72
C LEU A 8 -33.08 -20.25 20.41
N ILE A 9 -32.28 -21.20 19.93
CA ILE A 9 -30.86 -20.95 19.58
C ILE A 9 -30.77 -20.19 18.25
N CYS A 10 -31.67 -20.45 17.30
CA CYS A 10 -31.71 -19.72 16.03
C CYS A 10 -32.02 -18.23 16.22
N ILE A 11 -32.88 -17.85 17.17
CA ILE A 11 -33.27 -16.43 17.37
C ILE A 11 -32.10 -15.61 17.94
N ILE A 12 -31.26 -16.18 18.79
CA ILE A 12 -30.12 -15.45 19.37
C ILE A 12 -29.01 -15.20 18.33
N ALA A 13 -28.86 -16.09 17.34
CA ALA A 13 -27.88 -15.92 16.26
C ALA A 13 -28.21 -14.75 15.32
N PHE A 14 -29.49 -14.46 15.05
CA PHE A 14 -29.87 -13.34 14.19
C PHE A 14 -29.78 -11.98 14.89
N SER A 15 -29.89 -11.93 16.22
CA SER A 15 -29.77 -10.70 17.01
C SER A 15 -28.35 -10.13 17.09
N TYR A 16 -27.33 -10.93 16.74
CA TYR A 16 -25.93 -10.50 16.71
C TYR A 16 -25.47 -9.98 15.34
N ALA A 17 -26.34 -9.98 14.33
CA ALA A 17 -26.02 -9.51 12.98
C ALA A 17 -26.10 -7.98 12.78
N THR A 18 -26.25 -7.19 13.85
CA THR A 18 -26.23 -5.72 13.77
C THR A 18 -25.33 -5.14 14.84
N LYS A 19 -24.03 -5.40 14.74
CA LYS A 19 -23.08 -4.34 15.03
C LYS A 19 -22.60 -3.81 13.69
N SER A 20 -22.91 -2.54 13.48
CA SER A 20 -22.10 -1.65 12.65
C SER A 20 -20.67 -1.71 13.18
N ASP A 21 -19.95 -2.76 12.80
CA ASP A 21 -18.51 -2.86 12.99
C ASP A 21 -17.93 -1.78 12.10
N SER A 22 -17.75 -0.62 12.70
CA SER A 22 -16.90 0.45 12.19
C SER A 22 -15.54 -0.20 11.96
N LEU A 23 -15.30 -0.69 10.74
CA LEU A 23 -14.02 -1.24 10.35
C LEU A 23 -12.96 -0.20 10.73
N ALA A 24 -12.00 -0.60 11.56
CA ALA A 24 -11.00 0.34 12.03
C ALA A 24 -10.21 0.85 10.82
N LYS A 25 -10.31 2.17 10.56
CA LYS A 25 -9.65 2.83 9.44
C LYS A 25 -8.35 3.47 9.92
N PHE A 26 -7.25 3.20 9.23
CA PHE A 26 -5.93 3.75 9.54
C PHE A 26 -5.30 4.38 8.30
N ASN A 27 -4.37 5.30 8.52
CA ASN A 27 -3.61 5.94 7.45
C ASN A 27 -2.15 5.48 7.52
N ILE A 28 -1.66 4.88 6.44
CA ILE A 28 -0.23 4.54 6.28
C ILE A 28 0.38 5.53 5.30
N THR A 29 1.47 6.18 5.71
CA THR A 29 2.24 7.03 4.80
C THR A 29 3.48 6.29 4.33
N ILE A 30 3.59 6.07 3.02
CA ILE A 30 4.78 5.50 2.38
C ILE A 30 5.44 6.62 1.59
N LYS A 31 6.68 6.97 1.92
CA LYS A 31 7.46 8.01 1.23
C LYS A 31 8.89 7.58 0.98
N ALA A 32 9.50 8.18 -0.03
CA ALA A 32 10.94 8.12 -0.20
C ALA A 32 11.66 8.65 1.06
N PRO A 33 12.82 8.10 1.42
CA PRO A 33 13.55 8.49 2.61
C PRO A 33 14.09 9.92 2.44
N GLU A 34 14.09 10.66 3.55
CA GLU A 34 14.71 11.97 3.61
C GLU A 34 16.21 11.79 3.73
N ASN A 35 16.94 12.11 2.65
CA ASN A 35 18.37 12.41 2.70
C ASN A 35 19.27 11.21 3.10
N THR A 36 19.39 10.19 2.25
CA THR A 36 20.44 9.17 2.43
C THR A 36 21.75 9.63 1.79
N THR A 37 22.51 10.46 2.50
CA THR A 37 23.90 10.81 2.16
C THR A 37 24.82 9.59 2.03
N ALA A 38 24.44 8.45 2.61
CA ALA A 38 25.23 7.22 2.66
C ALA A 38 25.07 6.25 1.46
N LEU A 39 24.26 6.58 0.44
CA LEU A 39 23.99 5.67 -0.69
C LEU A 39 24.31 6.25 -2.09
N ARG A 40 25.12 7.31 -2.19
CA ARG A 40 25.56 7.89 -3.49
C ARG A 40 26.46 6.90 -4.25
N GLN A 41 26.35 6.69 -5.57
CA GLN A 41 26.66 7.69 -6.61
C GLN A 41 26.12 7.36 -8.02
N LEU A 42 25.21 6.40 -8.20
CA LEU A 42 24.73 6.12 -9.56
C LEU A 42 23.51 6.99 -9.88
N PRO A 43 23.44 7.62 -11.07
CA PRO A 43 22.21 8.25 -11.53
C PRO A 43 21.11 7.19 -11.61
N TYR A 44 19.89 7.57 -11.24
CA TYR A 44 18.77 6.63 -11.19
C TYR A 44 17.48 7.29 -11.65
N LYS A 45 16.63 6.47 -12.27
CA LYS A 45 15.35 6.90 -12.81
C LYS A 45 14.17 6.52 -11.92
N SER A 46 14.33 5.54 -11.04
CA SER A 46 13.29 5.10 -10.11
C SER A 46 13.78 4.85 -8.68
N VAL A 47 12.90 5.12 -7.72
CA VAL A 47 13.04 4.76 -6.30
C VAL A 47 11.94 3.78 -5.93
N HIS A 48 12.31 2.74 -5.22
CA HIS A 48 11.39 1.75 -4.70
C HIS A 48 11.39 1.82 -3.17
N VAL A 49 10.20 1.88 -2.56
CA VAL A 49 10.02 1.91 -1.11
C VAL A 49 9.11 0.76 -0.71
N LYS A 50 9.64 -0.15 0.11
CA LYS A 50 8.91 -1.29 0.66
C LYS A 50 8.35 -0.95 2.02
N TYR A 51 7.06 -1.18 2.22
CA TYR A 51 6.40 -1.06 3.52
C TYR A 51 5.87 -2.42 3.96
N SER A 52 6.39 -2.96 5.06
CA SER A 52 5.90 -4.20 5.65
C SER A 52 4.67 -3.92 6.49
N LEU A 53 3.59 -4.68 6.30
CA LEU A 53 2.41 -4.59 7.16
C LEU A 53 2.76 -5.10 8.57
N PRO A 54 2.24 -4.45 9.63
CA PRO A 54 2.67 -4.71 11.01
C PRO A 54 2.25 -6.08 11.54
N ASN A 55 1.21 -6.70 10.98
CA ASN A 55 0.77 -8.04 11.36
C ASN A 55 0.32 -8.82 10.11
N SER A 56 0.95 -9.97 9.87
CA SER A 56 0.61 -10.87 8.74
C SER A 56 -0.66 -11.69 8.96
N ASP A 57 -1.13 -11.77 10.20
CA ASP A 57 -2.29 -12.58 10.58
C ASP A 57 -3.60 -11.78 10.48
N ILE A 58 -3.50 -10.47 10.24
CA ILE A 58 -4.65 -9.57 10.01
C ILE A 58 -4.82 -9.38 8.50
N GLU A 59 -6.06 -9.51 8.04
CA GLU A 59 -6.42 -9.17 6.67
C GLU A 59 -6.69 -7.67 6.54
N TRP A 60 -5.99 -7.04 5.61
CA TRP A 60 -6.07 -5.61 5.35
C TRP A 60 -6.69 -5.36 3.99
N ALA A 61 -7.52 -4.32 3.88
CA ALA A 61 -8.01 -3.80 2.62
C ALA A 61 -7.59 -2.35 2.46
N ILE A 62 -7.12 -1.98 1.26
CA ILE A 62 -6.96 -0.57 0.90
C ILE A 62 -8.32 -0.06 0.46
N VAL A 63 -8.79 1.02 1.09
CA VAL A 63 -10.07 1.68 0.81
C VAL A 63 -9.89 3.05 0.17
N GLY A 64 -8.66 3.57 0.13
CA GLY A 64 -8.33 4.77 -0.61
C GLY A 64 -6.84 5.02 -0.68
N ILE A 65 -6.43 5.82 -1.66
CA ILE A 65 -5.03 6.20 -1.89
C ILE A 65 -4.98 7.67 -2.28
N LYS A 66 -4.10 8.43 -1.64
CA LYS A 66 -3.83 9.82 -1.99
C LYS A 66 -2.34 10.02 -2.26
N PRO A 67 -1.93 10.42 -3.47
CA PRO A 67 -0.54 10.78 -3.71
C PRO A 67 -0.24 12.12 -3.03
N PHE A 68 0.98 12.29 -2.56
CA PHE A 68 1.47 13.56 -2.05
C PHE A 68 2.87 13.81 -2.55
N PHE A 69 3.20 15.08 -2.71
CA PHE A 69 4.44 15.48 -3.34
C PHE A 69 5.14 16.53 -2.51
N GLY A 70 6.43 16.32 -2.30
CA GLY A 70 7.31 17.34 -1.74
C GLY A 70 7.60 18.47 -2.73
N PRO A 71 8.47 19.42 -2.37
CA PRO A 71 8.83 20.57 -3.20
C PRO A 71 9.35 20.21 -4.60
N SER A 72 9.95 19.01 -4.76
CA SER A 72 10.49 18.50 -6.03
C SER A 72 9.48 17.74 -6.90
N ASN A 73 8.18 18.05 -6.80
CA ASN A 73 7.12 17.32 -7.49
C ASN A 73 7.24 17.33 -9.03
N ARG A 74 7.83 18.39 -9.60
CA ARG A 74 8.02 18.55 -11.06
C ARG A 74 8.94 17.52 -11.70
N ALA A 75 9.77 16.85 -10.90
CA ALA A 75 10.67 15.81 -11.37
C ALA A 75 9.98 14.43 -11.51
N ILE A 76 8.80 14.23 -10.90
CA ILE A 76 8.16 12.92 -10.82
C ILE A 76 7.26 12.70 -12.05
N GLU A 77 7.57 11.68 -12.82
CA GLU A 77 6.78 11.23 -13.97
C GLU A 77 5.57 10.40 -13.52
N LYS A 78 5.79 9.48 -12.58
CA LYS A 78 4.81 8.45 -12.21
C LYS A 78 5.02 7.94 -10.78
N LEU A 79 3.92 7.59 -10.11
CA LEU A 79 3.91 6.81 -8.88
C LEU A 79 3.12 5.52 -9.12
N THR A 80 3.66 4.39 -8.66
CA THR A 80 2.98 3.09 -8.78
C THR A 80 3.01 2.36 -7.45
N VAL A 81 1.86 1.84 -7.02
CA VAL A 81 1.71 1.04 -5.80
C VAL A 81 1.36 -0.39 -6.19
N TYR A 82 2.15 -1.34 -5.69
CA TYR A 82 1.94 -2.76 -5.87
C TYR A 82 1.72 -3.46 -4.52
N SER A 83 0.86 -4.46 -4.52
CA SER A 83 0.75 -5.46 -3.45
C SER A 83 1.59 -6.67 -3.81
N CYS A 84 2.45 -7.13 -2.90
CA CYS A 84 3.38 -8.21 -3.21
C CYS A 84 3.56 -9.21 -2.07
N GLN A 85 3.71 -10.49 -2.45
CA GLN A 85 3.96 -11.58 -1.51
C GLN A 85 5.46 -11.83 -1.25
N VAL A 86 6.30 -11.68 -2.28
CA VAL A 86 7.76 -11.95 -2.23
C VAL A 86 8.51 -10.87 -3.01
N THR A 87 9.48 -10.19 -2.39
CA THR A 87 10.42 -9.31 -3.13
C THR A 87 11.51 -10.18 -3.75
N THR A 88 12.00 -9.81 -4.94
CA THR A 88 13.18 -10.42 -5.57
C THR A 88 14.41 -10.36 -4.68
N ASN A 89 14.55 -9.30 -3.90
CA ASN A 89 15.51 -9.20 -2.82
C ASN A 89 14.87 -9.56 -1.48
N SER A 90 14.86 -10.84 -1.15
CA SER A 90 14.59 -11.30 0.22
C SER A 90 15.79 -11.06 1.17
N TYR A 91 16.96 -10.67 0.64
CA TYR A 91 18.22 -10.53 1.39
C TYR A 91 18.62 -9.09 1.72
N GLN A 92 18.09 -8.09 1.02
CA GLN A 92 18.28 -6.70 1.43
C GLN A 92 17.19 -6.35 2.46
N ARG A 93 17.63 -6.07 3.69
CA ARG A 93 16.78 -5.49 4.74
C ARG A 93 16.30 -4.09 4.37
N ASP A 94 16.91 -3.49 3.36
CA ASP A 94 16.73 -2.08 3.05
C ASP A 94 15.30 -1.82 2.58
N THR A 95 14.65 -0.91 3.30
CA THR A 95 13.29 -0.42 3.03
C THR A 95 13.21 0.30 1.68
N VAL A 96 14.35 0.63 1.07
CA VAL A 96 14.47 1.48 -0.13
C VAL A 96 15.58 0.99 -1.05
N TRP A 97 15.32 0.94 -2.36
CA TRP A 97 16.35 0.66 -3.39
C TRP A 97 16.10 1.43 -4.70
N TYR A 98 17.07 1.38 -5.62
CA TYR A 98 17.12 2.15 -6.87
C TYR A 98 17.38 1.24 -8.07
N ASP A 99 16.64 1.43 -9.18
CA ASP A 99 16.73 0.83 -10.54
C ASP A 99 16.95 -0.70 -10.73
N ASP A 100 16.51 -1.19 -11.91
CA ASP A 100 16.52 -2.53 -12.57
C ASP A 100 16.31 -3.84 -11.79
N GLN A 101 16.22 -3.79 -10.47
CA GLN A 101 15.89 -4.98 -9.68
C GLN A 101 14.37 -5.13 -9.65
N SER A 102 13.88 -6.11 -10.43
CA SER A 102 12.46 -6.42 -10.58
C SER A 102 11.67 -6.31 -9.26
N ASN A 103 10.63 -5.49 -9.30
CA ASN A 103 9.85 -4.97 -8.17
C ASN A 103 9.40 -6.04 -7.16
N CYS A 104 8.90 -7.18 -7.65
CA CYS A 104 8.48 -8.32 -6.86
C CYS A 104 8.84 -9.61 -7.62
N LYS A 105 9.10 -10.71 -6.91
CA LYS A 105 9.55 -11.96 -7.55
C LYS A 105 8.39 -12.74 -8.16
N GLY A 106 8.34 -12.81 -9.49
CA GLY A 106 7.38 -13.61 -10.28
C GLY A 106 6.02 -12.92 -10.49
N ASP A 107 5.04 -13.67 -11.01
CA ASP A 107 3.67 -13.24 -11.36
C ASP A 107 2.79 -12.81 -10.15
N LYS A 108 3.41 -12.44 -9.02
CA LYS A 108 2.76 -12.20 -7.72
C LYS A 108 2.83 -10.75 -7.24
N SER A 109 2.99 -9.80 -8.16
CA SER A 109 2.70 -8.39 -7.89
C SER A 109 1.35 -8.02 -8.47
N ILE A 110 0.47 -7.46 -7.64
CA ILE A 110 -0.81 -6.91 -8.10
C ILE A 110 -0.68 -5.39 -8.11
N LEU A 111 -0.94 -4.77 -9.25
CA LEU A 111 -1.03 -3.31 -9.36
C LEU A 111 -2.26 -2.85 -8.59
N VAL A 112 -2.04 -2.02 -7.56
CA VAL A 112 -3.12 -1.46 -6.73
C VAL A 112 -3.50 -0.07 -7.22
N TYR A 113 -2.51 0.75 -7.55
CA TYR A 113 -2.72 2.14 -7.91
C TYR A 113 -1.59 2.67 -8.78
N GLN A 114 -1.94 3.59 -9.66
CA GLN A 114 -0.99 4.34 -10.45
C GLN A 114 -1.43 5.80 -10.59
N TRP A 115 -0.48 6.71 -10.40
CA TRP A 115 -0.60 8.12 -10.70
C TRP A 115 0.45 8.52 -11.72
N ALA A 116 0.11 9.43 -12.64
CA ALA A 116 1.04 9.99 -13.62
C ALA A 116 1.03 11.53 -13.53
N PHE A 117 2.10 12.18 -13.99
CA PHE A 117 2.32 13.63 -13.82
C PHE A 117 1.14 14.52 -14.24
N TYR A 118 0.42 14.15 -15.30
CA TYR A 118 -0.72 14.91 -15.81
C TYR A 118 -2.07 14.52 -15.15
N SER A 119 -2.06 13.60 -14.18
CA SER A 119 -3.23 13.16 -13.45
C SER A 119 -3.54 14.07 -12.26
N SER A 120 -4.83 14.18 -11.91
CA SER A 120 -5.27 14.89 -10.70
C SER A 120 -4.60 14.36 -9.42
N LEU A 121 -4.33 15.26 -8.47
CA LEU A 121 -3.82 14.94 -7.13
C LEU A 121 -4.93 14.53 -6.15
N SER A 122 -6.14 14.28 -6.65
CA SER A 122 -7.29 13.88 -5.84
C SER A 122 -7.07 12.52 -5.18
N THR A 123 -7.63 12.36 -3.98
CA THR A 123 -7.72 11.05 -3.35
C THR A 123 -8.53 10.11 -4.24
N PHE A 124 -7.95 8.99 -4.61
CA PHE A 124 -8.69 7.87 -5.15
C PHE A 124 -9.36 7.15 -3.99
N GLN A 125 -10.69 7.25 -3.91
CA GLN A 125 -11.48 6.48 -2.95
C GLN A 125 -12.05 5.27 -3.67
N ILE A 126 -11.87 4.10 -3.07
CA ILE A 126 -12.62 2.90 -3.45
C ILE A 126 -13.98 3.09 -2.76
N THR A 127 -15.07 2.79 -3.48
CA THR A 127 -16.45 3.02 -3.02
C THR A 127 -16.66 2.50 -1.59
N ASP A 128 -17.55 3.10 -0.81
CA ASP A 128 -17.63 2.90 0.65
C ASP A 128 -17.76 1.43 1.11
N ASP A 129 -18.29 0.54 0.26
CA ASP A 129 -18.49 -0.89 0.52
C ASP A 129 -17.44 -1.80 -0.16
N ALA A 130 -16.42 -1.24 -0.80
CA ALA A 130 -15.38 -1.99 -1.50
C ALA A 130 -13.98 -1.65 -1.00
N GLY A 131 -13.08 -2.61 -1.12
CA GLY A 131 -11.67 -2.46 -0.79
C GLY A 131 -10.82 -3.39 -1.62
N PHE A 132 -9.60 -2.95 -1.92
CA PHE A 132 -8.61 -3.84 -2.50
C PHE A 132 -8.01 -4.68 -1.37
N GLN A 133 -8.45 -5.94 -1.24
CA GLN A 133 -7.95 -6.87 -0.23
C GLN A 133 -6.48 -7.21 -0.53
N LEU A 134 -5.62 -7.04 0.48
CA LEU A 134 -4.21 -7.38 0.41
C LEU A 134 -4.02 -8.87 0.71
N ASP A 135 -4.28 -9.71 -0.28
CA ASP A 135 -4.25 -11.17 -0.14
C ASP A 135 -2.85 -11.68 0.29
N LYS A 136 -2.73 -12.14 1.54
CA LYS A 136 -1.50 -12.67 2.19
C LYS A 136 -0.22 -11.90 1.86
N SER A 137 -0.38 -10.63 1.52
CA SER A 137 0.67 -9.82 0.94
C SER A 137 1.49 -9.28 2.09
N LYS A 138 2.78 -9.60 2.10
CA LYS A 138 3.65 -9.28 3.25
C LYS A 138 4.07 -7.81 3.26
N PHE A 139 4.02 -7.15 2.10
CA PHE A 139 4.43 -5.76 1.97
C PHE A 139 3.76 -5.08 0.79
N ILE A 140 3.70 -3.76 0.90
CA ILE A 140 3.28 -2.83 -0.14
C ILE A 140 4.54 -2.21 -0.73
N LEU A 141 4.61 -2.14 -2.05
CA LEU A 141 5.73 -1.53 -2.77
C LEU A 141 5.27 -0.25 -3.45
N LEU A 142 5.88 0.87 -3.09
CA LEU A 142 5.77 2.13 -3.81
C LEU A 142 6.96 2.27 -4.76
N THR A 143 6.70 2.53 -6.04
CA THR A 143 7.71 2.94 -7.02
C THR A 143 7.47 4.38 -7.42
N ILE A 144 8.51 5.21 -7.36
CA ILE A 144 8.53 6.59 -7.79
C ILE A 144 9.45 6.69 -9.01
N THR A 145 8.90 7.06 -10.16
CA THR A 145 9.65 7.22 -11.41
C THR A 145 9.78 8.70 -11.74
N TYR A 146 10.96 9.11 -12.17
CA TYR A 146 11.29 10.50 -12.52
C TYR A 146 11.44 10.66 -14.03
N PHE A 147 11.18 11.87 -14.53
CA PHE A 147 11.36 12.20 -15.95
C PHE A 147 12.81 12.07 -16.40
N GLU A 148 13.72 12.52 -15.54
CA GLU A 148 15.17 12.52 -15.77
C GLU A 148 15.87 11.78 -14.63
N GLU A 149 17.05 11.24 -14.91
CA GLU A 149 17.90 10.65 -13.90
C GLU A 149 18.28 11.66 -12.81
N GLN A 150 18.30 11.20 -11.56
CA GLN A 150 18.48 12.06 -10.42
C GLN A 150 19.77 11.70 -9.67
N GLN A 151 20.50 12.71 -9.18
CA GLN A 151 21.78 12.52 -8.47
C GLN A 151 21.69 12.76 -6.96
N SER A 152 20.67 13.49 -6.49
CA SER A 152 20.46 13.75 -5.07
C SER A 152 19.01 14.11 -4.78
N PHE A 153 18.50 13.70 -3.63
CA PHE A 153 17.12 13.95 -3.25
C PHE A 153 16.92 14.52 -1.87
N ASN A 154 16.00 15.49 -1.83
CA ASN A 154 15.15 15.80 -0.69
C ASN A 154 13.70 15.50 -1.08
N VAL A 155 13.43 14.23 -1.41
CA VAL A 155 12.12 13.82 -1.95
C VAL A 155 11.24 13.38 -0.78
N GLN A 156 10.34 14.27 -0.41
CA GLN A 156 9.25 13.99 0.53
C GLN A 156 7.97 13.54 -0.20
N SER A 157 8.09 12.96 -1.39
CA SER A 157 6.94 12.50 -2.18
C SER A 157 6.61 11.04 -1.88
N GLY A 158 5.33 10.69 -2.03
CA GLY A 158 4.86 9.34 -1.77
C GLY A 158 3.35 9.20 -1.88
N VAL A 159 2.80 8.25 -1.12
CA VAL A 159 1.37 7.99 -1.05
C VAL A 159 0.90 7.83 0.40
N ILE A 160 -0.31 8.30 0.66
CA ILE A 160 -1.07 7.98 1.87
C ILE A 160 -2.07 6.90 1.47
N LEU A 161 -1.98 5.75 2.12
CA LEU A 161 -2.93 4.65 1.99
C LEU A 161 -3.93 4.73 3.14
N TYR A 162 -5.20 4.75 2.79
CA TYR A 162 -6.31 4.56 3.73
C TYR A 162 -6.61 3.07 3.75
N ILE A 163 -6.36 2.43 4.88
CA ILE A 163 -6.52 0.99 5.05
C ILE A 163 -7.60 0.69 6.08
N SER A 164 -8.25 -0.45 5.90
CA SER A 164 -9.29 -0.99 6.75
C SER A 164 -8.91 -2.41 7.15
N VAL A 165 -9.17 -2.79 8.40
CA VAL A 165 -9.13 -4.21 8.81
C VAL A 165 -10.36 -4.91 8.25
N VAL A 166 -10.20 -6.10 7.67
CA VAL A 166 -11.29 -6.89 7.08
C VAL A 166 -11.89 -7.87 8.11
N THR A 167 -11.03 -8.50 8.92
CA THR A 167 -11.40 -9.47 9.97
C THR A 167 -10.56 -9.29 11.22
#